data_AF-A0A1C7N1Z9-F1
#
_entry.id   AF-A0A1C7N1Z9-F1
#
_cell.length_a   1.000
_cell.length_b   1.000
_cell.length_c   1.000
_cell.angle_alpha   90.00
_cell.angle_beta   90.00
_cell.angle_gamma   90.00
#
_symmetry.space_group_name_H-M   'P 1'
#
loop_
_entity.id
_entity.type
_entity.pdbx_description
1 polymer ?
#
loop_
_entity_poly.entity_id
_entity_poly.type
_entity_poly.pdbx_seq_one_letter_code
_entity_poly.pdbx_strand_id
1 'polypeptide(L)' 'MTALDDWTTGTPISATIPTSVYPVVTLVTLSAGVFTAGNFIIQDKKTPVTQQLQTAMIASLLLGFGAIFAANAAGLYL' A
#
# COMPACT_ATOMS: atom_id res chain seq x y z
N MET A 1 30.70 24.91 13.72
CA MET A 1 29.38 24.28 13.86
C MET A 1 29.63 22.84 14.24
N THR A 2 29.10 22.39 15.37
CA THR A 2 29.23 21.01 15.84
C THR A 2 28.01 20.20 15.43
N ALA A 3 28.13 18.87 15.36
CA ALA A 3 26.99 17.99 15.09
C ALA A 3 25.85 18.14 16.12
N LEU A 4 26.15 18.62 17.34
CA LEU A 4 25.16 18.89 18.37
C LEU A 4 24.35 20.17 18.06
N ASP A 5 25.00 21.20 17.53
CA ASP A 5 24.33 22.43 17.08
C ASP A 5 23.38 22.12 15.90
N ASP A 6 23.80 21.25 14.98
CA ASP A 6 22.97 20.83 13.84
C ASP A 6 21.79 19.95 14.29
N TRP A 7 22.00 19.07 15.27
CA TRP A 7 20.93 18.25 15.85
C TRP A 7 19.85 19.08 16.54
N THR A 8 20.26 20.08 17.33
CA THR A 8 19.33 20.92 18.10
C THR A 8 18.53 21.90 17.24
N THR A 9 19.02 22.23 16.05
CA THR A 9 18.34 23.10 15.08
C THR A 9 17.53 22.32 14.03
N GLY A 10 17.68 20.99 13.99
CA GLY A 10 16.96 20.11 13.07
C GLY A 10 15.46 19.99 13.37
N THR A 11 14.67 19.74 12.33
CA THR A 11 13.23 19.44 12.47
C THR A 11 13.01 17.93 12.61
N PRO A 12 12.19 17.45 13.56
CA PRO A 12 11.89 16.04 13.72
C PRO A 12 11.28 15.42 12.45
N ILE A 13 11.77 14.24 12.07
CA ILE A 13 11.17 13.45 10.99
C ILE A 13 9.84 12.90 11.50
N SER A 14 8.76 13.31 10.85
CA SER A 14 7.42 12.78 11.09
C SER A 14 7.07 11.73 10.03
N ALA A 15 6.25 10.76 10.39
CA ALA A 15 5.74 9.79 9.42
C ALA A 15 4.89 10.51 8.37
N THR A 16 5.18 10.28 7.09
CA THR A 16 4.41 10.83 5.96
C THR A 16 2.93 10.43 6.04
N ILE A 17 2.66 9.22 6.55
CA ILE A 17 1.30 8.73 6.82
C ILE A 17 1.19 8.48 8.33
N PRO A 18 0.19 9.05 9.02
CA PRO A 18 -0.01 8.83 10.45
C PRO A 18 -0.19 7.33 10.77
N THR A 19 0.51 6.84 11.78
CA THR A 19 0.45 5.42 12.17
C THR A 19 -0.97 5.00 12.61
N SER A 20 -1.75 5.95 13.13
CA SER A 20 -3.15 5.74 13.51
C SER A 20 -4.07 5.37 12.34
N VAL A 21 -3.70 5.69 11.10
CA VAL A 21 -4.53 5.36 9.92
C VAL A 21 -4.16 4.05 9.26
N TYR A 22 -3.04 3.42 9.63
CA TYR A 22 -2.58 2.16 9.00
C TYR A 22 -3.65 1.06 8.99
N PRO A 23 -4.41 0.81 10.07
CA PRO A 23 -5.45 -0.24 10.04
C PRO A 23 -6.57 0.06 9.05
N VAL A 24 -7.00 1.32 8.96
CA VAL A 24 -8.07 1.75 8.05
C VAL A 24 -7.60 1.66 6.60
N VAL A 25 -6.39 2.16 6.32
CA VAL A 25 -5.81 2.07 4.98
C VAL A 25 -5.67 0.60 4.59
N THR A 26 -5.08 -0.24 5.45
CA THR A 26 -4.98 -1.70 5.24
C THR A 26 -6.29 -2.32 4.81
N LEU A 27 -7.36 -2.08 5.58
CA LEU A 27 -8.67 -2.64 5.30
C LEU A 27 -9.18 -2.22 3.92
N VAL A 28 -9.03 -0.94 3.57
CA VAL A 28 -9.49 -0.40 2.28
C VAL A 28 -8.68 -0.98 1.12
N THR A 29 -7.35 -0.88 1.16
CA THR A 29 -6.50 -1.33 0.04
C THR A 29 -6.57 -2.84 -0.17
N LEU A 30 -6.58 -3.64 0.90
CA LEU A 30 -6.70 -5.09 0.77
C LEU A 30 -8.09 -5.50 0.28
N SER A 31 -9.17 -4.92 0.81
CA SER A 31 -10.52 -5.28 0.35
C SER A 31 -10.71 -4.94 -1.13
N ALA A 32 -10.26 -3.75 -1.55
CA ALA A 32 -10.27 -3.35 -2.96
C ALA A 32 -9.36 -4.23 -3.82
N GLY A 33 -8.18 -4.60 -3.30
CA GLY A 33 -7.23 -5.49 -3.96
C GLY A 33 -7.78 -6.89 -4.18
N VAL A 34 -8.41 -7.48 -3.15
CA VAL A 34 -9.04 -8.80 -3.26
C VAL A 34 -10.22 -8.77 -4.24
N PHE A 35 -11.04 -7.72 -4.19
CA PHE A 35 -12.14 -7.55 -5.13
C PHE A 35 -11.67 -7.43 -6.58
N THR A 36 -10.64 -6.61 -6.84
CA THR A 36 -10.07 -6.42 -8.18
C THR A 36 -9.33 -7.66 -8.67
N ALA A 37 -8.64 -8.39 -7.79
CA ALA A 37 -8.04 -9.68 -8.09
C ALA A 37 -9.10 -10.73 -8.46
N GLY A 38 -10.22 -10.77 -7.74
CA GLY A 38 -11.36 -11.63 -8.09
C GLY A 38 -11.87 -11.34 -9.50
N ASN A 39 -12.05 -10.06 -9.85
CA ASN A 39 -12.43 -9.65 -11.20
C ASN A 39 -11.39 -10.00 -12.28
N PHE A 40 -10.11 -10.04 -11.95
CA PHE A 40 -9.07 -10.52 -12.86
C PHE A 40 -9.18 -12.04 -13.09
N ILE A 41 -9.36 -12.82 -12.00
CA ILE A 41 -9.39 -14.28 -12.04
C ILE A 41 -10.58 -14.83 -12.83
N ILE A 42 -11.74 -14.18 -12.77
CA ILE A 42 -12.96 -14.65 -13.44
C ILE A 42 -13.06 -14.27 -14.93
N GLN A 43 -12.04 -13.63 -15.49
CA GLN A 43 -12.06 -13.23 -16.90
C GLN A 43 -12.02 -14.46 -17.83
N ASP A 44 -12.90 -14.47 -18.83
CA ASP A 44 -12.98 -15.55 -19.82
C ASP A 44 -11.98 -15.33 -20.96
N LYS A 45 -11.72 -16.37 -21.76
CA LYS A 45 -10.78 -16.42 -22.89
C LYS A 45 -11.01 -15.34 -23.95
N LYS A 46 -12.24 -14.80 -24.05
CA LYS A 46 -12.58 -13.71 -24.99
C LYS A 46 -12.27 -12.32 -24.44
N THR A 47 -11.90 -12.20 -23.16
CA THR A 47 -11.56 -10.92 -22.55
C THR A 47 -10.27 -10.40 -23.18
N PRO A 48 -10.24 -9.17 -23.70
CA PRO A 48 -9.04 -8.60 -24.31
C PRO A 48 -7.84 -8.63 -23.37
N VAL A 49 -6.66 -8.96 -23.89
CA VAL A 49 -5.42 -9.00 -23.10
C VAL A 49 -5.11 -7.65 -22.45
N THR A 50 -5.46 -6.55 -23.10
CA THR A 50 -5.31 -5.20 -22.54
C THR A 50 -6.15 -5.00 -21.27
N GLN A 51 -7.37 -5.54 -21.24
CA GLN A 51 -8.25 -5.48 -20.08
C GLN A 51 -7.75 -6.42 -18.95
N GLN A 52 -7.27 -7.61 -19.31
CA GLN A 52 -6.60 -8.52 -18.37
C GLN A 52 -5.41 -7.84 -17.70
N LEU A 53 -4.56 -7.19 -18.49
CA LEU A 53 -3.40 -6.46 -17.97
C LEU A 53 -3.81 -5.31 -17.05
N GLN A 54 -4.81 -4.51 -17.42
CA GLN A 54 -5.29 -3.40 -16.59
C GLN A 54 -5.79 -3.89 -15.22
N THR A 55 -6.65 -4.91 -15.22
CA THR A 55 -7.20 -5.47 -13.98
C THR A 55 -6.12 -6.14 -13.12
N ALA A 56 -5.17 -6.85 -13.73
CA ALA A 56 -4.03 -7.44 -13.04
C ALA A 56 -3.12 -6.37 -12.40
N MET A 57 -2.83 -5.28 -13.11
CA MET A 57 -2.01 -4.19 -12.57
C MET A 57 -2.69 -3.51 -11.39
N ILE A 58 -3.99 -3.20 -11.49
CA ILE A 58 -4.75 -2.58 -10.40
C ILE A 58 -4.76 -3.51 -9.17
N ALA A 59 -5.04 -4.80 -9.37
CA ALA A 59 -5.02 -5.78 -8.29
C ALA A 59 -3.65 -5.88 -7.62
N SER A 60 -2.58 -5.98 -8.42
CA SER A 60 -1.20 -6.08 -7.93
C SER A 60 -0.79 -4.87 -7.09
N LEU A 61 -1.10 -3.66 -7.55
CA LEU A 61 -0.80 -2.44 -6.81
C LEU A 61 -1.56 -2.39 -5.47
N LEU A 62 -2.87 -2.62 -5.50
CA LEU A 62 -3.70 -2.56 -4.29
C LEU A 62 -3.29 -3.61 -3.26
N LEU A 63 -3.02 -4.85 -3.69
CA LEU A 63 -2.57 -5.93 -2.82
C LEU A 63 -1.15 -5.69 -2.31
N GLY A 64 -0.22 -5.22 -3.14
CA GLY A 64 1.15 -4.92 -2.76
C GLY A 64 1.22 -3.80 -1.71
N PHE A 65 0.59 -2.66 -1.97
CA PHE A 65 0.51 -1.58 -0.99
C PHE A 65 -0.31 -1.99 0.24
N GLY A 66 -1.41 -2.72 0.07
CA GLY A 66 -2.21 -3.26 1.16
C GLY A 66 -1.40 -4.15 2.10
N ALA A 67 -0.51 -4.99 1.56
CA ALA A 67 0.39 -5.83 2.36
C ALA A 67 1.41 -5.00 3.17
N ILE A 68 1.96 -3.93 2.60
CA ILE A 68 2.87 -3.01 3.32
C ILE A 68 2.12 -2.35 4.50
N PHE A 69 0.92 -1.82 4.26
CA PHE A 69 0.13 -1.22 5.33
C PHE A 69 -0.29 -2.26 6.39
N ALA A 70 -0.60 -3.48 5.98
CA ALA A 70 -0.95 -4.56 6.91
C ALA A 70 0.22 -4.91 7.83
N ALA A 71 1.43 -5.02 7.28
CA ALA A 71 2.64 -5.27 8.05
C ALA A 71 2.90 -4.15 9.08
N ASN A 72 2.74 -2.89 8.66
CA ASN A 72 2.90 -1.74 9.55
C ASN A 72 1.79 -1.66 10.61
N ALA A 73 0.55 -1.98 10.26
CA ALA A 73 -0.56 -2.06 11.22
C ALA A 73 -0.40 -3.20 12.24
N ALA A 74 0.24 -4.31 11.83
CA ALA A 74 0.59 -5.43 12.70
C ALA A 74 1.83 -5.16 13.58
N GLY A 75 2.49 -4.00 13.41
CA GLY A 75 3.67 -3.63 14.18
C GLY A 75 4.97 -4.29 13.71
N LEU A 76 5.00 -4.84 12.49
CA LEU A 76 6.22 -5.41 11.91
C LEU A 76 7.18 -4.32 11.40
N TYR A 77 6.67 -3.14 11.03
CA TYR A 77 7.40 -1.96 10.58
C TYR A 77 8.52 -2.28 9.56
N LEU A 78 8.13 -2.42 8.29
CA LEU A 78 9.04 -2.66 7.16
C LEU A 78 9.83 -1.41 6.75
#